data_AF-B1Y8R0-F1
#
_entry.id   AF-B1Y8R0-F1
#
_cell.length_a   1.000
_cell.length_b   1.000
_cell.length_c   1.000
_cell.angle_alpha   90.00
_cell.angle_beta   90.00
_cell.angle_gamma   90.00
#
_symmetry.space_group_name_H-M   'P 1'
#
loop_
_entity.id
_entity.type
_entity.pdbx_description
1 polymer ?
#
loop_
_entity_poly.entity_id
_entity_poly.type
_entity_poly.pdbx_seq_one_letter_code
_entity_poly.pdbx_strand_id
1 'polypeptide(L)'
;MLTARYLLALVAAVVATALVATSTINAVASADFSLRALASSIASGKPAKAETPLSIRAYTVYYVYRGGRWIVEGGGPGLPLYAVAIGQCPPIWEMLNKTFTARNNTVYLTRCSIIFPTAEARGNTTVFTHVVPMCDVGTDFRPETAEESYIYANMTVKIRAVLVWC
;
A
#
# COMPACT_ATOMS: atom_id res chain seq x y z
N MET A 1 17.34 -45.34 34.53
CA MET A 1 16.29 -45.82 33.60
C MET A 1 15.18 -44.78 33.57
N LEU A 2 15.06 -43.99 32.50
CA LEU A 2 13.88 -43.15 32.32
C LEU A 2 12.69 -44.06 32.08
N THR A 3 11.66 -43.99 32.94
CA THR A 3 10.44 -44.79 32.81
C THR A 3 9.61 -44.29 31.62
N ALA A 4 8.80 -45.16 31.01
CA ALA A 4 8.01 -44.84 29.81
C ALA A 4 7.13 -43.57 29.94
N ARG A 5 6.71 -43.23 31.17
CA ARG A 5 5.98 -41.98 31.48
C ARG A 5 6.80 -40.72 31.24
N TYR A 6 8.10 -40.74 31.57
CA TYR A 6 8.98 -39.60 31.34
C TYR A 6 9.24 -39.38 29.84
N LEU A 7 9.34 -40.45 29.06
CA LEU A 7 9.46 -40.37 27.60
C LEU A 7 8.21 -39.73 26.97
N LEU A 8 7.02 -40.14 27.41
CA LEU A 8 5.75 -39.55 26.93
C LEU A 8 5.62 -38.06 27.29
N ALA A 9 5.98 -37.68 28.51
CA ALA A 9 5.94 -36.28 28.94
C ALA A 9 6.92 -35.41 28.13
N LEU A 10 8.09 -35.94 27.81
CA LEU A 10 9.11 -35.22 27.03
C LEU A 10 8.68 -35.05 25.58
N VAL A 11 8.08 -36.08 24.96
CA VAL A 11 7.51 -35.97 23.61
C VAL A 11 6.36 -34.95 23.56
N ALA A 12 5.45 -34.97 24.54
CA ALA A 12 4.36 -34.00 24.61
C ALA A 12 4.87 -32.55 24.73
N ALA A 13 5.91 -32.33 25.54
CA ALA A 13 6.53 -31.01 25.69
C ALA A 13 7.20 -30.51 24.40
N VAL A 14 7.87 -31.40 23.66
CA VAL A 14 8.49 -31.09 22.35
C VAL A 14 7.42 -30.78 21.30
N VAL A 15 6.32 -31.53 21.28
CA VAL A 15 5.20 -31.26 20.36
C VAL A 15 4.52 -29.92 20.69
N ALA A 16 4.33 -29.61 21.96
CA ALA A 16 3.78 -28.32 22.38
C ALA A 16 4.67 -27.13 21.99
N THR A 17 5.99 -27.25 22.17
CA THR A 17 6.94 -26.21 21.73
C THR A 17 7.01 -26.09 20.21
N ALA A 18 6.97 -27.21 19.47
CA ALA A 18 6.89 -27.18 18.01
C ALA A 18 5.60 -26.53 17.51
N LEU A 19 4.46 -26.78 18.15
CA LEU A 19 3.18 -26.13 17.83
C LEU A 19 3.23 -24.62 18.08
N VAL A 20 3.78 -24.18 19.21
CA VAL A 20 3.95 -22.74 19.50
C VAL A 20 4.93 -22.08 18.54
N ALA A 21 6.02 -22.76 18.17
CA ALA A 21 6.97 -22.26 17.17
C ALA A 21 6.34 -22.17 15.77
N THR A 22 5.55 -23.16 15.36
CA THR A 22 4.85 -23.10 14.06
C THR A 22 3.74 -22.06 14.04
N SER A 23 3.04 -21.81 15.15
CA SER A 23 2.02 -20.78 15.22
C SER A 23 2.63 -19.37 15.21
N THR A 24 3.76 -19.16 15.89
CA THR A 24 4.51 -17.90 15.81
C THR A 24 5.14 -17.72 14.44
N ILE A 25 5.68 -18.77 13.80
CA ILE A 25 6.21 -18.71 12.44
C ILE A 25 5.09 -18.45 11.41
N ASN A 26 3.89 -19.01 11.56
CA ASN A 26 2.75 -18.67 10.69
C ASN A 26 2.22 -17.24 10.94
N ALA A 27 2.25 -16.77 12.18
CA ALA A 27 1.97 -15.37 12.50
C ALA A 27 3.05 -14.44 11.92
N VAL A 28 4.31 -14.88 11.86
CA VAL A 28 5.41 -14.18 11.19
C VAL A 28 5.41 -14.43 9.67
N ALA A 29 4.76 -15.47 9.14
CA ALA A 29 4.54 -15.62 7.70
C ALA A 29 3.50 -14.60 7.18
N SER A 30 2.77 -13.94 8.08
CA SER A 30 2.09 -12.67 7.82
C SER A 30 3.03 -11.45 7.81
N ALA A 31 4.35 -11.66 7.81
CA ALA A 31 5.43 -10.68 7.63
C ALA A 31 5.43 -10.05 6.24
N ASP A 32 4.39 -9.28 5.98
CA ASP A 32 4.51 -8.05 5.22
C ASP A 32 4.43 -6.84 6.14
N PHE A 33 4.53 -6.99 7.46
CA PHE A 33 4.48 -5.83 8.37
C PHE A 33 5.44 -4.72 7.92
N SER A 34 6.67 -5.09 7.54
CA SER A 34 7.65 -4.16 7.00
C SER A 34 7.18 -3.50 5.70
N LEU A 35 6.60 -4.25 4.76
CA LEU A 35 6.09 -3.74 3.49
C LEU A 35 4.82 -2.89 3.68
N ARG A 36 3.96 -3.22 4.65
CA ARG A 36 2.75 -2.48 5.01
C ARG A 36 3.12 -1.16 5.67
N ALA A 37 4.05 -1.19 6.63
CA ALA A 37 4.58 -0.02 7.29
C ALA A 37 5.30 0.91 6.30
N LEU A 38 6.10 0.34 5.41
CA LEU A 38 6.79 1.08 4.35
C LEU A 38 5.80 1.77 3.40
N ALA A 39 4.83 1.03 2.88
CA ALA A 39 3.80 1.60 2.01
C ALA A 39 2.95 2.66 2.73
N SER A 40 2.59 2.45 4.00
CA SER A 40 1.89 3.45 4.80
C SER A 40 2.74 4.69 5.04
N SER A 41 4.05 4.53 5.27
CA SER A 41 4.98 5.65 5.44
C SER A 41 5.06 6.47 4.17
N ILE A 42 5.28 5.82 3.02
CA ILE A 42 5.31 6.45 1.69
C ILE A 42 3.98 7.14 1.38
N ALA A 43 2.84 6.48 1.61
CA ALA A 43 1.52 7.08 1.41
C ALA A 43 1.28 8.33 2.27
N SER A 44 1.93 8.39 3.44
CA SER A 44 1.92 9.55 4.34
C SER A 44 2.99 10.60 4.02
N GLY A 45 3.79 10.41 2.97
CA GLY A 45 4.88 11.32 2.59
C GLY A 45 6.08 11.28 3.53
N LYS A 46 6.29 10.15 4.24
CA LYS A 46 7.38 9.99 5.21
C LYS A 46 8.49 9.08 4.68
N PRO A 47 9.77 9.34 5.05
CA PRO A 47 10.87 8.47 4.70
C PRO A 47 10.64 7.03 5.16
N ALA A 48 11.11 6.07 4.37
CA ALA A 48 10.98 4.65 4.68
C ALA A 48 12.20 3.88 4.18
N LYS A 49 12.65 2.89 4.94
CA LYS A 49 13.79 2.05 4.57
C LYS A 49 13.38 0.59 4.54
N ALA A 50 13.79 -0.12 3.50
CA ALA A 50 13.66 -1.56 3.36
C ALA A 50 15.01 -2.23 3.59
N GLU A 51 15.00 -3.42 4.20
CA GLU A 51 16.20 -4.23 4.39
C GLU A 51 16.70 -4.83 3.07
N THR A 52 15.79 -5.09 2.15
CA THR A 52 16.08 -5.65 0.82
C THR A 52 15.51 -4.74 -0.27
N PRO A 53 16.11 -4.76 -1.49
CA PRO A 53 15.58 -4.00 -2.61
C PRO A 53 14.14 -4.39 -2.93
N LEU A 54 13.24 -3.41 -2.95
CA LEU A 54 11.84 -3.60 -3.30
C LEU A 54 11.57 -3.02 -4.68
N SER A 55 10.86 -3.77 -5.53
CA SER A 55 10.36 -3.25 -6.79
C SER A 55 9.19 -2.30 -6.54
N ILE A 56 9.17 -1.20 -7.29
CA ILE A 56 8.07 -0.26 -7.36
C ILE A 56 7.56 -0.20 -8.79
N ARG A 57 6.24 -0.16 -8.95
CA ARG A 57 5.59 -0.01 -10.25
C ARG A 57 4.44 0.97 -10.16
N ALA A 58 4.46 1.98 -11.03
CA ALA A 58 3.34 2.88 -11.23
C ALA A 58 2.35 2.32 -12.26
N TYR A 59 1.06 2.47 -11.98
CA TYR A 59 -0.03 2.25 -12.91
C TYR A 59 -0.77 3.57 -13.10
N THR A 60 -0.88 4.02 -14.34
CA THR A 60 -1.73 5.16 -14.67
C THR A 60 -3.19 4.77 -14.44
N VAL A 61 -3.88 5.55 -13.63
CA VAL A 61 -5.30 5.40 -13.32
C VAL A 61 -5.99 6.75 -13.45
N TYR A 62 -7.30 6.74 -13.61
CA TYR A 62 -8.08 7.94 -13.87
C TYR A 62 -9.14 8.11 -12.80
N TYR A 63 -9.20 9.29 -12.17
CA TYR A 63 -10.36 9.66 -11.38
C TYR A 63 -11.46 10.21 -12.27
N VAL A 64 -12.61 9.56 -12.24
CA VAL A 64 -13.81 9.94 -13.00
C VAL A 64 -14.92 10.24 -12.01
N TYR A 65 -15.67 11.32 -12.24
CA TYR A 65 -16.87 11.63 -11.47
C TYR A 65 -18.08 10.96 -12.12
N ARG A 66 -18.62 9.92 -11.48
CA ARG A 66 -19.75 9.13 -11.99
C ARG A 66 -20.72 8.78 -10.87
N GLY A 67 -22.02 8.99 -11.10
CA GLY A 67 -23.05 8.66 -10.11
C GLY A 67 -22.90 9.42 -8.78
N GLY A 68 -22.46 10.69 -8.83
CA GLY A 68 -22.34 11.55 -7.66
C GLY A 68 -21.09 11.33 -6.79
N ARG A 69 -20.15 10.49 -7.22
CA ARG A 69 -18.90 10.22 -6.51
C ARG A 69 -17.70 10.10 -7.44
N TRP A 70 -16.52 10.35 -6.88
CA TRP A 70 -15.23 10.12 -7.52
C TRP A 70 -14.86 8.64 -7.47
N ILE A 71 -14.56 8.02 -8.61
CA ILE A 71 -14.10 6.62 -8.68
C ILE A 71 -12.81 6.51 -9.48
N VAL A 72 -11.97 5.54 -9.13
CA VAL A 72 -10.75 5.21 -9.87
C VAL A 72 -11.05 4.18 -10.96
N GLU A 73 -10.67 4.50 -12.20
CA GLU A 73 -10.78 3.63 -13.38
C GLU A 73 -9.41 3.41 -14.03
N GLY A 74 -9.25 2.32 -14.80
CA GLY A 74 -7.99 1.94 -15.45
C GLY A 74 -7.75 2.63 -16.79
N GLY A 75 -8.72 3.44 -17.23
CA GLY A 75 -8.71 4.16 -18.51
C GLY A 75 -9.94 5.06 -18.60
N GLY A 76 -9.86 6.10 -19.43
CA GLY A 76 -11.00 7.00 -19.70
C GLY A 76 -10.64 8.49 -19.63
N PRO A 77 -11.59 9.39 -19.91
CA PRO A 77 -11.36 10.84 -19.99
C PRO A 77 -11.29 11.54 -18.61
N GLY A 78 -10.80 10.85 -17.58
CA GLY A 78 -10.72 11.36 -16.20
C GLY A 78 -9.43 12.12 -15.90
N LEU A 79 -9.26 12.51 -14.64
CA LEU A 79 -8.03 13.10 -14.13
C LEU A 79 -6.94 12.00 -14.01
N PRO A 80 -5.85 12.03 -14.77
CA PRO A 80 -4.81 11.01 -14.71
C PRO A 80 -4.00 11.16 -13.41
N LEU A 81 -3.87 10.06 -12.67
CA LEU A 81 -3.06 9.92 -11.45
C LEU A 81 -2.34 8.57 -11.48
N TYR A 82 -1.61 8.26 -10.41
CA TYR A 82 -0.85 7.01 -10.30
C TYR A 82 -1.30 6.20 -9.09
N ALA A 83 -1.54 4.90 -9.33
CA ALA A 83 -1.54 3.89 -8.29
C ALA A 83 -0.16 3.22 -8.26
N VAL A 84 0.40 3.01 -7.07
CA VAL A 84 1.77 2.53 -6.91
C VAL A 84 1.77 1.18 -6.21
N ALA A 85 2.28 0.16 -6.90
CA ALA A 85 2.54 -1.16 -6.34
C ALA A 85 3.97 -1.23 -5.82
N ILE A 86 4.14 -1.79 -4.63
CA ILE A 86 5.42 -2.04 -3.98
C ILE A 86 5.51 -3.52 -3.66
N GLY A 87 6.58 -4.17 -4.13
CA GLY A 87 6.79 -5.61 -4.02
C GLY A 87 6.23 -6.39 -5.22
N GLN A 88 5.80 -7.63 -4.98
CA GLN A 88 5.33 -8.57 -6.00
C GLN A 88 3.80 -8.51 -6.11
N CYS A 89 3.30 -7.53 -6.84
CA CYS A 89 1.86 -7.26 -6.92
C CYS A 89 1.15 -7.92 -8.12
N PRO A 90 -0.08 -8.43 -7.94
CA PRO A 90 -0.93 -8.83 -9.06
C PRO A 90 -1.43 -7.58 -9.83
N PRO A 91 -2.06 -7.77 -11.00
CA PRO A 91 -2.76 -6.71 -11.70
C PRO A 91 -3.83 -6.04 -10.83
N ILE A 92 -4.02 -4.73 -11.00
CA ILE A 92 -4.85 -3.91 -10.09
C ILE A 92 -6.34 -3.82 -10.48
N TRP A 93 -6.76 -4.48 -11.57
CA TRP A 93 -8.06 -4.26 -12.21
C TRP A 93 -9.27 -4.54 -11.30
N GLU A 94 -9.19 -5.58 -10.47
CA GLU A 94 -10.26 -5.96 -9.53
C GLU A 94 -10.42 -4.98 -8.36
N MET A 95 -9.44 -4.10 -8.16
CA MET A 95 -9.44 -3.11 -7.07
C MET A 95 -9.94 -1.72 -7.52
N LEU A 96 -10.29 -1.57 -8.80
CA LEU A 96 -10.82 -0.33 -9.38
C LEU A 96 -12.32 -0.17 -9.11
N ASN A 97 -12.93 0.89 -9.67
CA ASN A 97 -14.32 1.28 -9.49
C ASN A 97 -14.68 1.58 -8.01
N LYS A 98 -13.70 2.10 -7.27
CA LYS A 98 -13.81 2.47 -5.86
C LYS A 98 -13.33 3.90 -5.66
N THR A 99 -13.82 4.52 -4.59
CA THR A 99 -13.31 5.80 -4.08
C THR A 99 -12.31 5.52 -2.98
N PHE A 100 -11.13 6.13 -3.07
CA PHE A 100 -10.11 6.02 -2.05
C PHE A 100 -9.92 7.35 -1.32
N THR A 101 -9.73 7.28 -0.02
CA THR A 101 -9.50 8.39 0.91
C THR A 101 -8.19 8.15 1.64
N ALA A 102 -7.66 9.12 2.37
CA ALA A 102 -6.42 8.92 3.13
C ALA A 102 -6.48 7.76 4.14
N ARG A 103 -7.69 7.29 4.51
CA ARG A 103 -7.87 6.19 5.47
C ARG A 103 -7.85 4.79 4.85
N ASN A 104 -8.10 4.65 3.55
CA ASN A 104 -8.30 3.35 2.91
C ASN A 104 -7.61 3.21 1.55
N ASN A 105 -6.67 4.10 1.23
CA ASN A 105 -5.99 4.12 -0.06
C ASN A 105 -4.93 3.04 -0.23
N THR A 106 -4.57 2.33 0.83
CA THR A 106 -3.52 1.31 0.76
C THR A 106 -4.16 -0.07 0.90
N VAL A 107 -3.92 -0.93 -0.10
CA VAL A 107 -4.34 -2.33 -0.10
C VAL A 107 -3.12 -3.20 0.17
N TYR A 108 -3.26 -4.11 1.13
CA TYR A 108 -2.19 -5.01 1.54
C TYR A 108 -2.52 -6.43 1.11
N LEU A 109 -1.61 -7.04 0.35
CA LEU A 109 -1.63 -8.41 -0.11
C LEU A 109 -0.34 -9.10 0.35
N THR A 110 -0.28 -10.42 0.24
CA THR A 110 0.96 -11.15 0.53
C THR A 110 2.08 -10.70 -0.42
N ARG A 111 3.19 -10.20 0.11
CA ARG A 111 4.36 -9.62 -0.59
C ARG A 111 4.06 -8.42 -1.48
N CYS A 112 2.92 -7.75 -1.25
CA CYS A 112 2.50 -6.62 -2.07
C CYS A 112 1.74 -5.57 -1.26
N SER A 113 2.11 -4.31 -1.46
CA SER A 113 1.32 -3.16 -1.00
C SER A 113 1.00 -2.27 -2.19
N ILE A 114 -0.25 -1.88 -2.35
CA ILE A 114 -0.71 -1.00 -3.43
C ILE A 114 -1.29 0.26 -2.84
N ILE A 115 -0.71 1.41 -3.20
CA ILE A 115 -1.16 2.73 -2.79
C ILE A 115 -1.95 3.33 -3.94
N PHE A 116 -3.26 3.46 -3.75
CA PHE A 116 -4.16 4.12 -4.69
C PHE A 116 -4.18 5.63 -4.47
N PRO A 117 -4.46 6.42 -5.52
CA PRO A 117 -4.68 7.84 -5.37
C PRO A 117 -5.97 8.12 -4.61
N THR A 118 -5.98 9.18 -3.81
CA THR A 118 -7.14 9.59 -3.02
C THR A 118 -7.86 10.77 -3.63
N ALA A 119 -9.14 10.92 -3.30
CA ALA A 119 -9.92 12.11 -3.57
C ALA A 119 -10.63 12.55 -2.28
N GLU A 120 -10.33 13.74 -1.79
CA GLU A 120 -10.93 14.30 -0.57
C GLU A 120 -11.54 15.67 -0.86
N ALA A 121 -12.84 15.79 -0.62
CA ALA A 121 -13.52 17.08 -0.68
C ALA A 121 -13.22 17.90 0.58
N ARG A 122 -12.74 19.14 0.38
CA ARG A 122 -12.51 20.14 1.43
C ARG A 122 -13.19 21.44 1.03
N GLY A 123 -14.41 21.64 1.53
CA GLY A 123 -15.24 22.77 1.14
C GLY A 123 -15.57 22.71 -0.36
N ASN A 124 -15.20 23.74 -1.11
CA ASN A 124 -15.38 23.82 -2.57
C ASN A 124 -14.22 23.21 -3.38
N THR A 125 -13.19 22.70 -2.71
CA THR A 125 -11.97 22.18 -3.35
C THR A 125 -11.90 20.68 -3.21
N THR A 126 -11.63 19.96 -4.30
CA THR A 126 -11.28 18.53 -4.23
C THR A 126 -9.77 18.38 -4.26
N VAL A 127 -9.20 17.75 -3.24
CA VAL A 127 -7.77 17.45 -3.15
C VAL A 127 -7.56 16.01 -3.59
N PHE A 128 -6.85 15.82 -4.70
CA PHE A 128 -6.39 14.53 -5.17
C PHE A 128 -4.96 14.31 -4.70
N THR A 129 -4.67 13.19 -4.03
CA THR A 129 -3.30 12.85 -3.62
C THR A 129 -2.87 11.57 -4.29
N HIS A 130 -1.69 11.54 -4.90
CA HIS A 130 -1.13 10.33 -5.50
C HIS A 130 0.37 10.23 -5.25
N VAL A 131 0.89 9.01 -5.29
CA VAL A 131 2.32 8.74 -5.15
C VAL A 131 2.92 8.65 -6.56
N VAL A 132 4.05 9.29 -6.77
CA VAL A 132 4.79 9.29 -8.04
C VAL A 132 6.18 8.71 -7.78
N PRO A 133 6.43 7.45 -8.13
CA PRO A 133 7.75 6.86 -7.92
C PRO A 133 8.72 7.38 -8.97
N MET A 134 9.90 7.81 -8.52
CA MET A 134 11.01 8.25 -9.37
C MET A 134 12.05 7.14 -9.59
N CYS A 135 11.76 5.94 -9.09
CA CYS A 135 12.59 4.75 -9.19
C CYS A 135 11.71 3.51 -9.43
N ASP A 136 12.29 2.46 -10.04
CA ASP A 136 11.63 1.17 -10.22
C ASP A 136 12.04 0.12 -9.17
N VAL A 137 13.17 0.35 -8.48
CA VAL A 137 13.70 -0.49 -7.40
C VAL A 137 14.47 0.37 -6.41
N GLY A 138 14.31 0.12 -5.10
CA GLY A 138 15.04 0.87 -4.08
C GLY A 138 15.04 0.22 -2.69
N THR A 139 15.88 0.75 -1.81
CA THR A 139 15.93 0.38 -0.37
C THR A 139 15.75 1.58 0.56
N ASP A 140 16.02 2.80 0.09
CA ASP A 140 15.88 4.04 0.86
C ASP A 140 14.90 4.97 0.14
N PHE A 141 13.65 5.01 0.62
CA PHE A 141 12.59 5.79 0.00
C PHE A 141 12.47 7.15 0.68
N ARG A 142 12.63 8.21 -0.10
CA ARG A 142 12.62 9.61 0.36
C ARG A 142 11.50 10.38 -0.32
N PRO A 143 10.31 10.45 0.31
CA PRO A 143 9.21 11.20 -0.27
C PRO A 143 9.38 12.72 -0.14
N GLU A 144 8.96 13.43 -1.18
CA GLU A 144 8.83 14.87 -1.23
C GLU A 144 7.41 15.21 -1.72
N THR A 145 6.80 16.28 -1.18
CA THR A 145 5.44 16.66 -1.57
C THR A 145 5.47 17.87 -2.48
N ALA A 146 4.87 17.73 -3.66
CA ALA A 146 4.57 18.82 -4.57
C ALA A 146 3.05 19.03 -4.63
N GLU A 147 2.60 20.28 -4.71
CA GLU A 147 1.19 20.61 -4.80
C GLU A 147 0.94 21.61 -5.91
N GLU A 148 -0.10 21.39 -6.71
CA GLU A 148 -0.54 22.31 -7.74
C GLU A 148 -2.05 22.44 -7.72
N SER A 149 -2.56 23.63 -8.03
CA SER A 149 -4.00 23.91 -8.03
C SER A 149 -4.44 24.34 -9.42
N TYR A 150 -5.54 23.76 -9.87
CA TYR A 150 -6.13 24.00 -11.18
C TYR A 150 -7.61 24.33 -11.04
N ILE A 151 -8.14 25.10 -11.98
CA ILE A 151 -9.58 25.27 -12.12
C ILE A 151 -10.05 24.27 -13.15
N TYR A 152 -10.87 23.30 -12.74
CA TYR A 152 -11.47 22.29 -13.61
C TYR A 152 -12.98 22.32 -13.45
N ALA A 153 -13.70 22.58 -14.54
CA ALA A 153 -15.17 22.64 -14.56
C ALA A 153 -15.77 23.58 -13.48
N ASN A 154 -15.23 24.80 -13.33
CA ASN A 154 -15.60 25.79 -12.30
C ASN A 154 -15.43 25.34 -10.84
N MET A 155 -14.68 24.26 -10.61
CA MET A 155 -14.26 23.81 -9.28
C MET A 155 -12.75 23.95 -9.14
N THR A 156 -12.30 24.26 -7.93
CA THR A 156 -10.87 24.22 -7.61
C THR A 156 -10.49 22.76 -7.38
N VAL A 157 -9.55 22.28 -8.18
CA VAL A 157 -8.95 20.96 -8.05
C VAL A 157 -7.51 21.15 -7.59
N LYS A 158 -7.13 20.52 -6.48
CA LYS A 158 -5.77 20.53 -5.98
C LYS A 158 -5.16 19.14 -6.17
N ILE A 159 -4.03 19.06 -6.85
CA ILE A 159 -3.28 17.83 -7.01
C ILE A 159 -2.08 17.89 -6.06
N ARG A 160 -1.98 16.91 -5.17
CA ARG A 160 -0.84 16.68 -4.29
C ARG A 160 -0.09 15.44 -4.78
N ALA A 161 1.09 15.64 -5.31
CA ALA A 161 1.99 14.56 -5.71
C ALA A 161 2.98 14.28 -4.57
N VAL A 162 3.06 13.02 -4.14
CA VAL A 162 4.11 12.52 -3.25
C VAL A 162 5.17 11.87 -4.13
N LEU A 163 6.20 12.64 -4.49
CA LEU A 163 7.33 12.19 -5.30
C LEU A 163 8.22 11.29 -4.43
N VAL A 164 8.51 10.06 -4.85
CA VAL A 164 9.31 9.12 -4.05
C VAL A 164 10.62 8.85 -4.75
N TRP A 165 11.70 9.33 -4.14
CA TRP A 165 13.06 9.05 -4.56
C TRP A 165 13.61 7.80 -3.89
N CYS A 166 14.45 7.08 -4.60
CA CYS A 166 15.20 5.90 -4.18
C CYS A 166 16.54 5.93 -4.95
#